data_AF-A0A920AQK7-F1
#
_entry.id   AF-A0A920AQK7-F1
#
_cell.length_a   1.000
_cell.length_b   1.000
_cell.length_c   1.000
_cell.angle_alpha   90.00
_cell.angle_beta   90.00
_cell.angle_gamma   90.00
#
_symmetry.space_group_name_H-M   'P 1'
#
loop_
_entity.id
_entity.type
_entity.pdbx_description
1 polymer ?
#
loop_
_entity_poly.entity_id
_entity_poly.type
_entity_poly.pdbx_seq_one_letter_code
_entity_poly.pdbx_strand_id
1 'polypeptide(L)' 'MIIDSHYHFWKNIAFWDAWIEQSMSVIRKDFLPTDLESFFQENGVAKNLWLKSK' A
#
# COMPACT_ATOMS: atom_id res chain seq x y z
N MET A 1 12.32 -17.84 0.40
CA MET A 1 11.53 -16.81 1.11
C MET A 1 11.32 -15.67 0.15
N ILE A 2 10.08 -15.31 -0.16
CA ILE A 2 9.77 -14.20 -1.07
C ILE A 2 9.52 -12.96 -0.22
N ILE A 3 10.24 -11.87 -0.52
CA ILE A 3 10.11 -10.57 0.14
C ILE A 3 9.77 -9.57 -0.95
N ASP A 4 8.71 -8.81 -0.72
CA ASP A 4 8.44 -7.59 -1.48
C ASP A 4 9.23 -6.45 -0.87
N SER A 5 10.15 -5.86 -1.66
CA SER A 5 11.01 -4.77 -1.23
C SER A 5 10.42 -3.38 -1.46
N HIS A 6 9.33 -3.26 -2.22
CA HIS A 6 8.84 -1.96 -2.67
C HIS A 6 7.31 -1.89 -2.68
N TYR A 7 6.75 -1.22 -1.68
CA TYR A 7 5.32 -0.91 -1.59
C TYR A 7 5.11 0.53 -1.09
N HIS A 8 3.94 1.09 -1.39
CA HIS A 8 3.54 2.42 -0.95
C HIS A 8 2.21 2.35 -0.20
N PHE A 9 2.11 3.11 0.89
CA PHE A 9 0.87 3.32 1.62
C PHE A 9 0.58 4.81 1.64
N TRP A 10 -0.68 5.17 1.42
CA TRP A 10 -1.12 6.55 1.57
C TRP A 10 -2.57 6.57 2.03
N LYS A 11 -2.91 7.64 2.74
CA LYS A 11 -4.30 8.04 2.92
C LYS A 11 -4.57 9.13 1.89
N ASN A 12 -5.70 9.04 1.20
CA ASN A 12 -6.12 10.06 0.26
C ASN A 12 -6.56 11.30 1.04
N ILE A 13 -5.58 12.10 1.46
CA ILE A 13 -5.80 13.42 2.04
C ILE A 13 -5.95 14.35 0.85
N ALA A 14 -7.10 15.00 0.75
CA ALA A 14 -7.52 15.85 -0.38
C ALA A 14 -6.57 17.01 -0.75
N PHE A 15 -5.40 17.13 -0.10
CA PHE A 15 -4.47 18.23 -0.27
C PHE A 15 -2.99 17.86 -0.43
N TRP A 16 -2.60 16.59 -0.50
CA TRP A 16 -1.18 16.24 -0.60
C TRP A 16 -0.96 15.13 -1.60
N ASP A 17 -1.01 15.49 -2.90
CA ASP A 17 -0.16 14.90 -3.94
C ASP A 17 -0.55 15.42 -5.32
N ALA A 18 0.22 16.39 -5.83
CA ALA A 18 0.04 16.98 -7.16
C ALA A 18 0.30 16.00 -8.32
N TRP A 19 0.61 14.73 -8.04
CA TRP A 19 0.90 13.70 -9.04
C TRP A 19 -0.29 12.76 -9.34
N ILE A 20 -1.30 12.67 -8.46
CA ILE A 20 -2.51 11.84 -8.67
C ILE A 20 -3.62 12.69 -9.29
N GLU A 21 -3.73 12.64 -10.61
CA GLU A 21 -4.74 13.35 -11.37
C GLU A 21 -6.16 12.76 -11.22
N GLN A 22 -7.19 13.53 -11.63
CA GLN A 22 -8.59 13.10 -11.55
C GLN A 22 -8.89 11.83 -12.36
N SER A 23 -8.17 11.63 -13.46
CA SER A 23 -8.30 10.45 -14.33
C SER A 23 -7.87 9.15 -13.62
N MET A 24 -7.04 9.23 -12.58
CA MET A 24 -6.43 8.08 -11.89
C MET A 24 -7.32 7.54 -10.76
N SER A 25 -8.59 7.26 -11.08
CA SER A 25 -9.63 6.85 -10.11
C SER A 25 -9.29 5.58 -9.31
N VAL A 26 -8.55 4.64 -9.91
CA VAL A 26 -8.18 3.35 -9.29
C VAL A 26 -7.25 3.53 -8.08
N ILE A 27 -6.34 4.49 -8.15
CA ILE A 27 -5.34 4.75 -7.11
C ILE A 27 -5.73 5.94 -6.21
N ARG A 28 -6.85 6.60 -6.48
CA ARG A 28 -7.38 7.69 -5.67
C ARG A 28 -8.25 7.17 -4.51
N LYS A 29 -7.65 6.34 -3.67
CA LYS A 29 -8.26 5.78 -2.46
C LYS A 29 -7.19 5.56 -1.40
N ASP A 30 -7.61 5.20 -0.20
CA ASP A 30 -6.67 4.81 0.84
C ASP A 30 -6.05 3.47 0.48
N PHE A 31 -4.73 3.36 0.67
CA PHE A 31 -3.97 2.11 0.62
C PHE A 31 -3.34 1.92 1.99
N LEU A 32 -3.91 0.97 2.74
CA LEU A 32 -3.60 0.70 4.13
C LEU A 32 -2.86 -0.64 4.28
N PRO A 33 -2.19 -0.83 5.44
CA PRO A 33 -1.50 -2.08 5.76
C PRO A 33 -2.38 -3.32 5.61
N THR A 34 -3.63 -3.18 6.06
CA THR A 34 -4.64 -4.24 6.11
C THR A 34 -5.07 -4.70 4.72
N ASP A 35 -4.96 -3.83 3.71
CA ASP A 35 -5.41 -4.15 2.35
C ASP A 35 -4.51 -5.19 1.66
N LEU A 36 -3.29 -5.38 2.16
CA LEU A 36 -2.32 -6.33 1.61
C LEU A 36 -2.25 -7.65 2.39
N GLU A 37 -2.90 -7.77 3.56
CA GLU A 37 -2.82 -8.98 4.39
C GLU A 37 -3.32 -10.23 3.66
N SER A 38 -4.47 -10.15 2.98
CA SER A 38 -5.01 -11.25 2.17
C SER A 38 -4.12 -11.57 0.97
N PHE A 39 -3.61 -10.53 0.28
CA PHE A 39 -2.72 -10.68 -0.86
C PHE A 39 -1.45 -11.46 -0.51
N PHE A 40 -0.84 -11.16 0.64
CA PHE A 40 0.37 -11.88 1.08
C PHE A 40 0.10 -13.34 1.43
N GLN A 41 -1.05 -13.63 2.06
CA GLN A 41 -1.46 -14.99 2.38
C GLN A 41 -1.70 -15.82 1.12
N GLU A 42 -2.37 -15.26 0.11
CA GLU A 42 -2.67 -15.93 -1.15
C GLU A 42 -1.42 -16.18 -2.01
N ASN A 43 -0.45 -15.27 -1.99
CA ASN A 43 0.74 -15.33 -2.85
C ASN A 43 1.98 -15.93 -2.17
N GLY A 44 1.89 -16.39 -0.92
CA GLY A 44 3.01 -16.97 -0.19
C GLY A 44 4.18 -16.00 0.06
N VAL A 45 3.89 -14.71 0.11
CA VAL A 45 4.87 -13.66 0.40
C VAL A 45 5.05 -13.57 1.91
N ALA A 46 6.24 -13.92 2.38
CA ALA A 46 6.46 -14.27 3.79
C ALA A 46 6.60 -13.06 4.73
N LYS A 47 6.89 -11.88 4.18
CA LYS A 47 7.14 -10.68 4.99
C LYS A 47 7.16 -9.42 4.14
N ASN A 48 6.27 -8.49 4.43
CA ASN A 48 6.57 -7.08 4.36
C ASN A 48 7.36 -6.70 5.63
N LEU A 49 8.42 -5.93 5.48
CA LEU A 49 9.18 -5.38 6.61
C LEU A 49 8.33 -4.29 7.29
N TRP A 50 7.33 -4.70 8.07
CA TRP A 50 6.69 -3.81 9.04
C TRP A 50 7.70 -3.50 10.14
N LEU A 51 8.46 -2.42 9.97
CA LEU A 51 8.89 -1.65 11.13
C LEU A 51 7.61 -1.10 11.76
N LYS A 52 7.06 -1.81 12.76
CA LYS A 52 6.12 -1.21 13.71
C LYS A 52 6.84 0.01 14.29
N SER A 53 6.57 1.20 13.76
CA SER A 53 6.72 2.40 14.56
C SER A 53 5.80 2.18 15.76
N LYS A 54 6.42 2.15 16.94
CA LYS A 54 5.70 2.38 18.19
C LYS A 54 4.92 3.68 18.12
#